data_AF-A0A2S9GME7-F1
#
_entry.id   AF-A0A2S9GME7-F1
#
_cell.length_a   1.000
_cell.length_b   1.000
_cell.length_c   1.000
_cell.angle_alpha   90.00
_cell.angle_beta   90.00
_cell.angle_gamma   90.00
#
_symmetry.space_group_name_H-M   'P 1'
#
loop_
_entity.id
_entity.type
_entity.pdbx_description
1 polymer ?
#
loop_
_entity_poly.entity_id
_entity_poly.type
_entity_poly.pdbx_seq_one_letter_code
_entity_poly.pdbx_strand_id
1 'polypeptide(L)'
;RYRLRCVMGERIRVLEWLPDNPYPRAVVDVWVDEPGEAADVAAIRDIEDRMVALFERIATVRGAEVNARDIVRNADESGDV
;
A
#
# COMPACT_ATOMS: atom_id res chain seq x y z
N ARG A 1 29.81 12.50 -17.20
CA ARG A 1 29.01 12.67 -15.95
C ARG A 1 27.94 11.60 -15.95
N TYR A 2 27.94 10.71 -14.97
CA TYR A 2 26.93 9.65 -14.87
C TYR A 2 25.78 10.10 -13.97
N ARG A 3 24.56 9.62 -14.26
CA ARG A 3 23.36 9.83 -13.44
C ARG A 3 22.66 8.50 -13.28
N LEU A 4 22.30 8.16 -12.04
CA LEU A 4 21.58 6.95 -11.70
C LEU A 4 20.14 7.30 -11.31
N ARG A 5 19.21 6.43 -11.70
CA ARG A 5 17.84 6.40 -11.17
C ARG A 5 17.75 5.14 -10.32
N CYS A 6 17.78 5.31 -9.01
CA CYS A 6 17.61 4.22 -8.06
C CYS A 6 16.14 4.15 -7.65
N VAL A 7 15.61 2.92 -7.58
CA VAL A 7 14.33 2.60 -6.95
C VAL A 7 14.61 1.73 -5.74
N MET A 8 13.80 1.86 -4.69
CA MET A 8 13.94 1.02 -3.50
C MET A 8 13.62 -0.44 -3.86
N GLY A 9 14.44 -1.37 -3.39
CA GLY A 9 14.20 -2.82 -3.45
C GLY A 9 13.85 -3.39 -2.07
N GLU A 10 14.07 -4.68 -1.88
CA GLU A 10 13.79 -5.38 -0.62
C GLU A 10 14.67 -4.87 0.53
N ARG A 11 14.15 -5.00 1.75
CA ARG A 11 14.95 -4.73 2.95
C ARG A 11 15.96 -5.85 3.15
N ILE A 12 17.14 -5.48 3.61
CA ILE A 12 18.21 -6.40 3.96
C ILE A 12 18.67 -6.15 5.40
N ARG A 13 19.12 -7.20 6.07
CA ARG A 13 19.84 -7.12 7.34
C ARG A 13 21.30 -7.45 7.08
N VAL A 14 22.19 -6.52 7.43
CA VAL A 14 23.64 -6.78 7.37
C VAL A 14 24.02 -7.68 8.54
N LEU A 15 24.62 -8.82 8.23
CA LEU A 15 25.11 -9.78 9.21
C LEU A 15 26.57 -9.50 9.58
N GLU A 16 27.40 -9.25 8.56
CA GLU A 16 28.83 -9.01 8.72
C GLU A 16 29.34 -8.08 7.61
N TRP A 17 30.19 -7.12 7.97
CA TRP A 17 30.94 -6.31 7.02
C TRP A 17 32.23 -7.00 6.65
N LEU A 18 32.48 -7.14 5.34
CA LEU A 18 33.71 -7.68 4.79
C LEU A 18 34.71 -6.54 4.50
N PRO A 19 36.02 -6.84 4.33
CA PRO A 19 36.97 -5.84 3.88
C PRO A 19 36.61 -5.23 2.52
N ASP A 20 36.67 -3.91 2.43
CA ASP A 20 36.41 -3.16 1.21
C ASP A 20 37.43 -3.48 0.11
N ASN A 21 36.98 -3.71 -1.13
CA ASN A 21 37.85 -3.73 -2.31
C ASN A 21 37.04 -3.72 -3.63
N PRO A 22 36.98 -2.61 -4.38
CA PRO A 22 37.26 -1.21 -4.02
C PRO A 22 36.09 -0.52 -3.31
N TYR A 23 34.95 -1.20 -3.17
CA TYR A 23 33.75 -0.71 -2.50
C TYR A 23 33.39 -1.62 -1.32
N PRO A 24 32.57 -1.13 -0.37
CA PRO A 24 32.09 -1.92 0.75
C PRO A 24 31.36 -3.19 0.32
N ARG A 25 31.57 -4.25 1.10
CA ARG A 25 30.95 -5.55 0.90
C ARG A 25 30.40 -6.04 2.23
N ALA A 26 29.26 -6.72 2.19
CA ALA A 26 28.64 -7.29 3.38
C ALA A 26 28.00 -8.64 3.06
N VAL A 27 27.96 -9.51 4.07
CA VAL A 27 27.05 -10.65 4.11
C VAL A 27 25.70 -10.12 4.59
N VAL A 28 24.65 -10.39 3.82
CA VAL A 28 23.31 -9.87 4.07
C VAL A 28 22.28 -10.99 3.96
N ASP A 29 21.24 -10.89 4.77
CA ASP A 29 20.01 -11.67 4.60
C ASP A 29 18.87 -10.78 4.14
N VAL A 30 17.92 -11.36 3.41
CA VAL A 30 16.64 -10.71 3.10
C VAL A 30 15.88 -10.50 4.42
N TRP A 31 15.50 -9.26 4.66
CA TRP A 31 14.63 -8.92 5.78
C TRP A 31 13.21 -8.76 5.26
N VAL A 32 12.44 -9.84 5.36
CA VAL A 32 11.02 -9.82 4.97
C VAL A 32 10.27 -8.82 5.84
N ASP A 33 9.40 -8.03 5.23
CA ASP A 33 8.50 -7.15 5.96
C ASP A 33 7.60 -7.97 6.87
N GLU A 34 7.51 -7.56 8.13
CA GLU A 34 6.55 -8.15 9.05
C GLU A 34 5.16 -7.76 8.57
N PRO A 35 4.23 -8.73 8.45
CA PRO A 35 2.85 -8.39 8.12
C PRO A 35 2.32 -7.45 9.19
N GLY A 36 1.64 -6.38 8.75
CA GLY A 36 0.93 -5.49 9.65
C GLY A 36 -0.14 -6.25 10.43
N GLU A 37 -0.63 -5.64 11.51
CA GLU A 37 -1.79 -6.17 12.21
C GLU A 37 -2.96 -6.33 11.23
N ALA A 38 -3.61 -7.49 11.27
CA ALA A 38 -4.76 -7.74 10.43
C ALA A 38 -5.86 -6.73 10.78
N ALA A 39 -6.35 -6.03 9.77
CA ALA A 39 -7.50 -5.16 9.97
C ALA A 39 -8.71 -6.00 10.40
N ASP A 40 -9.39 -5.55 11.45
CA ASP A 40 -10.66 -6.16 11.86
C ASP A 40 -11.69 -6.00 10.75
N VAL A 41 -12.29 -7.11 10.33
CA VAL A 41 -13.33 -7.16 9.30
C VAL A 41 -14.53 -6.28 9.69
N ALA A 42 -14.84 -6.16 10.99
CA ALA A 42 -15.88 -5.25 11.44
C ALA A 42 -15.48 -3.78 11.21
N ALA A 43 -14.24 -3.41 11.52
CA ALA A 43 -13.74 -2.06 11.28
C ALA A 43 -13.72 -1.69 9.79
N ILE A 44 -13.41 -2.65 8.92
CA ILE A 44 -13.50 -2.47 7.45
C ILE A 44 -14.96 -2.17 7.06
N ARG A 45 -15.91 -2.99 7.48
CA ARG A 45 -17.34 -2.80 7.17
C ARG A 45 -17.87 -1.44 7.65
N ASP A 46 -17.45 -1.01 8.85
CA ASP A 46 -17.82 0.29 9.40
C ASP A 46 -17.27 1.46 8.55
N ILE A 47 -16.12 1.29 7.90
CA ILE A 47 -15.59 2.27 6.94
C ILE A 47 -16.40 2.23 5.65
N GLU A 48 -16.66 1.04 5.10
CA GLU A 48 -17.45 0.87 3.86
C GLU A 48 -18.84 1.51 3.99
N ASP A 49 -19.57 1.25 5.07
CA ASP A 49 -20.90 1.82 5.30
C ASP A 49 -20.84 3.36 5.42
N ARG A 50 -19.77 3.92 6.02
CA ARG A 50 -19.56 5.38 6.05
C ARG A 50 -19.30 5.96 4.66
N MET A 51 -18.55 5.26 3.81
CA MET A 51 -18.30 5.69 2.44
C MET A 51 -19.59 5.66 1.61
N VAL A 52 -20.40 4.61 1.77
CA VAL A 52 -21.71 4.48 1.13
C VAL A 52 -22.63 5.64 1.50
N ALA A 53 -22.78 5.90 2.81
CA ALA A 53 -23.62 7.00 3.29
C ALA A 53 -23.14 8.38 2.78
N LEU A 54 -21.82 8.58 2.66
CA LEU A 54 -21.26 9.80 2.10
C LEU A 54 -21.59 9.94 0.60
N PHE A 55 -21.43 8.89 -0.19
CA PHE A 55 -21.74 8.91 -1.62
C PHE A 55 -23.22 9.16 -1.87
N GLU A 56 -24.11 8.50 -1.14
CA GLU A 56 -25.56 8.71 -1.24
C GLU A 56 -25.95 10.14 -0.87
N ARG A 57 -25.32 10.72 0.17
CA ARG A 57 -25.53 12.12 0.54
C ARG A 57 -25.09 13.07 -0.57
N ILE A 58 -23.93 12.83 -1.20
CA ILE A 58 -23.44 13.65 -2.32
C ILE A 58 -24.37 13.51 -3.53
N ALA A 59 -24.79 12.29 -3.86
CA ALA A 59 -25.69 11.99 -4.96
C ALA A 59 -27.03 12.72 -4.80
N THR A 60 -27.58 12.71 -3.58
CA THR A 60 -28.81 13.44 -3.22
C THR A 60 -28.69 14.94 -3.48
N VAL A 61 -27.58 15.55 -3.04
CA VAL A 61 -27.34 16.99 -3.25
C VAL A 61 -27.13 17.33 -4.73
N ARG A 62 -26.54 16.41 -5.50
CA ARG A 62 -26.25 16.61 -6.93
C ARG A 62 -27.39 16.18 -7.86
N GLY A 63 -28.45 15.55 -7.34
CA GLY A 63 -29.52 14.97 -8.16
C GLY A 63 -29.04 13.85 -9.08
N ALA A 64 -27.99 13.11 -8.67
CA ALA A 64 -27.42 12.01 -9.43
C ALA A 64 -27.88 10.67 -8.85
N GLU A 65 -28.01 9.65 -9.68
CA GLU A 65 -28.18 8.26 -9.23
C GLU A 65 -26.80 7.60 -9.12
N VAL A 66 -26.53 6.99 -7.96
CA VAL A 66 -25.24 6.34 -7.67
C VAL A 66 -25.50 5.02 -6.94
N ASN A 67 -24.88 3.93 -7.41
CA ASN A 67 -24.80 2.67 -6.65
C ASN A 67 -23.55 2.68 -5.78
N ALA A 68 -23.65 3.31 -4.61
CA ALA A 68 -22.50 3.56 -3.75
C ALA A 68 -21.83 2.29 -3.24
N ARG A 69 -22.59 1.21 -3.01
CA ARG A 69 -22.04 -0.09 -2.59
C ARG A 69 -21.19 -0.74 -3.68
N ASP A 70 -21.60 -0.64 -4.93
CA ASP A 70 -20.82 -1.18 -6.04
C ASP A 70 -19.50 -0.42 -6.23
N ILE A 71 -19.53 0.91 -6.07
CA ILE A 71 -18.31 1.76 -6.11
C ILE A 71 -17.31 1.36 -5.02
N VAL A 72 -17.77 1.18 -3.78
CA VAL A 72 -16.89 0.83 -2.66
C VAL A 72 -16.31 -0.57 -2.85
N ARG A 73 -17.10 -1.54 -3.31
CA ARG A 73 -16.64 -2.92 -3.56
C ARG A 73 -15.54 -3.01 -4.62
N ASN A 74 -15.61 -2.20 -5.67
CA ASN A 74 -14.67 -2.27 -6.80
C ASN A 74 -13.43 -1.37 -6.61
N ALA A 75 -13.30 -0.68 -5.47
CA ALA A 75 -12.18 0.23 -5.20
C ALA A 75 -10.82 -0.51 -5.10
N ASP A 76 -10.81 -1.78 -4.71
CA ASP A 76 -9.59 -2.60 -4.64
C ASP A 76 -9.09 -3.06 -6.03
N GLU A 77 -9.98 -3.13 -7.04
CA GLU A 77 -9.62 -3.53 -8.41
C GLU A 77 -8.90 -2.42 -9.19
N SER A 78 -8.94 -1.19 -8.67
CA SER A 78 -8.29 0.00 -9.24
C SER A 78 -6.78 0.04 -8.98
N GLY A 79 -6.17 -1.04 -8.49
CA GLY A 79 -4.73 -1.12 -8.19
C GLY A 79 -3.90 -0.51 -9.30
N ASP A 80 -3.18 0.56 -8.96
CA ASP A 80 -2.23 1.26 -9.82
C ASP A 80 -1.36 0.24 -10.57
N VAL A 81 -1.43 0.30 -11.92
CA VAL A 81 -0.51 -0.35 -12.85
C VAL A 81 0.82 0.38 -12.94
#